data_AF-A0A388PY23-F1
#
_entry.id   AF-A0A388PY23-F1
#
_cell.length_a   1.000
_cell.length_b   1.000
_cell.length_c   1.000
_cell.angle_alpha   90.00
_cell.angle_beta   90.00
_cell.angle_gamma   90.00
#
_symmetry.space_group_name_H-M   'P 1'
#
loop_
_entity.id
_entity.type
_entity.pdbx_description
1 polymer ?
#
loop_
_entity_poly.entity_id
_entity_poly.type
_entity_poly.pdbx_seq_one_letter_code
_entity_poly.pdbx_strand_id
1 'polypeptide(L)'
;MLNSQLILNQSLVEDEWIFVALPSGNEEVKKQAGKVVLFKLTGESLPTDLQINETVIPQTGKIILPLSVYLKNHDALQARVKNNEIALWVATHETLDTLLALEKDINIFPLIAVYVERFQDGRIFTLGNLLRTRYQFKNTLRAFGDVLQDQLFYLKRSGFDSYLIKTGKDANEALKALQSFSDPYQGAVDVKEPVWKRIVRS
;
A
#
# COMPACT_ATOMS: atom_id res chain seq x y z
N MET A 1 4.53 -24.87 9.90
CA MET A 1 4.16 -24.04 8.73
C MET A 1 4.16 -22.60 9.19
N LEU A 2 4.81 -21.68 8.47
CA LEU A 2 4.74 -20.25 8.81
C LEU A 2 3.26 -19.82 8.76
N ASN A 3 2.72 -19.35 9.87
CA ASN A 3 1.37 -18.77 9.91
C ASN A 3 1.44 -17.28 9.58
N SER A 4 2.20 -16.93 8.53
CA SER A 4 2.36 -15.55 8.09
C SER A 4 1.25 -15.18 7.12
N GLN A 5 0.78 -13.95 7.23
CA GLN A 5 -0.19 -13.35 6.32
C GLN A 5 0.48 -12.52 5.20
N LEU A 6 1.80 -12.41 5.22
CA LEU A 6 2.56 -11.64 4.25
C LEU A 6 3.04 -12.55 3.11
N ILE A 7 2.63 -12.21 1.89
CA ILE A 7 3.16 -12.78 0.66
C ILE A 7 4.18 -11.79 0.09
N LEU A 8 5.36 -12.28 -0.26
CA LEU A 8 6.37 -11.54 -1.02
C LEU A 8 6.73 -12.36 -2.26
N ASN A 9 6.57 -11.73 -3.43
CA ASN A 9 6.63 -12.31 -4.77
C ASN A 9 5.66 -13.49 -4.93
N GLN A 10 6.07 -14.69 -4.49
CA GLN A 10 5.30 -15.93 -4.60
C GLN A 10 5.54 -16.86 -3.40
N SER A 11 5.96 -16.30 -2.26
CA SER A 11 6.27 -17.04 -1.04
C SER A 11 5.74 -16.33 0.19
N LEU A 12 5.38 -17.10 1.21
CA LEU A 12 5.03 -16.57 2.54
C LEU A 12 6.31 -16.24 3.30
N VAL A 13 6.38 -15.03 3.84
CA VAL A 13 7.54 -14.49 4.57
C VAL A 13 7.07 -13.85 5.86
N GLU A 14 7.88 -13.82 6.92
CA GLU A 14 7.57 -13.10 8.14
C GLU A 14 7.61 -11.58 7.91
N ASP A 15 6.71 -10.83 8.54
CA ASP A 15 6.69 -9.37 8.41
C ASP A 15 7.63 -8.74 9.45
N GLU A 16 8.76 -8.22 8.97
CA GLU A 16 9.73 -7.47 9.80
C GLU A 16 9.29 -6.02 10.05
N TRP A 17 8.27 -5.55 9.33
CA TRP A 17 7.84 -4.16 9.34
C TRP A 17 6.67 -3.93 10.29
N ILE A 18 6.78 -2.90 11.13
CA ILE A 18 5.71 -2.50 12.04
C ILE A 18 4.89 -1.37 11.39
N PHE A 19 3.60 -1.61 11.19
CA PHE A 19 2.69 -0.57 10.71
C PHE A 19 2.38 0.43 11.82
N VAL A 20 2.59 1.71 11.54
CA VAL A 20 2.15 2.79 12.40
C VAL A 20 0.77 3.23 11.93
N ALA A 21 -0.23 2.91 12.76
CA ALA A 21 -1.61 3.32 12.52
C ALA A 21 -1.82 4.78 12.95
N LEU A 22 -2.64 5.49 12.19
CA LEU A 22 -3.16 6.79 12.62
C LEU A 22 -4.10 6.57 13.81
N PRO A 23 -4.06 7.44 14.84
CA PRO A 23 -5.01 7.36 15.94
C PRO A 23 -6.43 7.51 15.40
N SER A 24 -7.36 6.71 15.92
CA SER A 24 -8.78 6.83 15.60
C SER A 24 -9.21 8.26 15.93
N GLY A 25 -9.59 9.04 14.90
CA GLY A 25 -10.11 10.37 15.12
C GLY A 25 -11.34 10.27 16.01
N ASN A 26 -11.44 11.12 17.04
CA ASN A 26 -12.63 11.19 17.88
C ASN A 26 -13.84 11.47 16.98
N GLU A 27 -14.63 10.44 16.70
CA GLU A 27 -15.93 10.59 16.08
C GLU A 27 -16.86 11.25 17.11
N GLU A 28 -17.14 12.55 16.95
CA GLU A 28 -18.20 13.19 17.73
C GLU A 28 -19.54 12.54 17.37
N VAL A 29 -19.99 11.60 18.21
CA VAL A 29 -21.33 11.02 18.14
C VAL A 29 -22.34 12.07 18.59
N LYS A 30 -22.81 12.93 17.68
CA LYS A 30 -24.03 13.72 17.93
C LYS A 30 -25.25 12.80 17.83
N LYS A 31 -25.76 12.39 18.99
CA LYS A 31 -27.05 11.70 19.13
C LYS A 31 -28.17 12.66 18.73
N GLN A 32 -28.76 12.48 17.55
CA GLN A 32 -30.07 13.05 17.24
C GLN A 32 -31.15 11.99 17.52
N ALA A 33 -32.28 12.40 18.07
CA ALA A 33 -33.36 11.53 18.54
C ALA A 33 -33.65 10.36 17.56
N GLY A 34 -33.32 9.14 17.99
CA GLY A 34 -33.76 7.89 17.35
C GLY A 34 -33.00 7.42 16.10
N LYS A 35 -31.99 8.14 15.60
CA LYS A 35 -31.19 7.69 14.44
C LYS A 35 -29.73 8.10 14.61
N VAL A 36 -28.85 7.11 14.80
CA VAL A 36 -27.40 7.32 14.70
C VAL A 36 -27.10 7.56 13.22
N VAL A 37 -26.94 8.83 12.84
CA VAL A 37 -26.49 9.20 11.49
C VAL A 37 -25.03 9.57 11.60
N LEU A 38 -24.16 8.74 11.02
CA LEU A 38 -22.73 9.04 10.84
C LEU A 38 -22.61 10.22 9.86
N PHE A 39 -22.43 11.42 10.39
CA PHE A 39 -22.04 12.58 9.58
C PHE A 39 -20.52 12.54 9.39
N LYS A 40 -20.06 12.00 8.26
CA LYS A 40 -18.71 12.31 7.77
C LYS A 40 -18.74 13.76 7.29
N LEU A 41 -18.01 14.66 7.97
CA LEU A 41 -17.81 16.02 7.49
C LEU A 41 -17.14 15.96 6.10
N THR A 42 -17.93 16.20 5.07
CA THR A 42 -17.48 16.36 3.69
C THR A 42 -16.58 17.59 3.61
N GLY A 43 -15.27 17.38 3.44
CA GLY A 43 -14.34 18.44 3.01
C GLY A 43 -12.98 18.46 3.70
N GLU A 44 -12.77 17.76 4.82
CA GLU A 44 -11.45 17.73 5.47
C GLU A 44 -10.53 16.68 4.82
N SER A 45 -9.29 17.08 4.55
CA SER A 45 -8.23 16.15 4.14
C SER A 45 -7.97 15.18 5.28
N LEU A 46 -8.38 13.92 5.11
CA LEU A 46 -7.97 12.85 6.01
C LEU A 46 -6.51 12.49 5.67
N PRO A 47 -5.62 12.36 6.67
CA PRO A 47 -5.83 12.52 8.11
C PRO A 47 -5.78 13.97 8.64
N THR A 48 -6.52 14.25 9.72
CA THR A 48 -6.54 15.57 10.38
C THR A 48 -5.19 15.88 11.06
N ASP A 49 -4.80 17.16 11.13
CA ASP A 49 -3.55 17.61 11.76
C ASP A 49 -3.33 17.10 13.19
N LEU A 50 -4.41 16.96 13.96
CA LEU A 50 -4.39 16.39 15.31
C LEU A 50 -3.96 14.92 15.28
N GLN A 51 -4.52 14.12 14.39
CA GLN A 51 -4.17 12.70 14.25
C GLN A 51 -2.71 12.52 13.85
N ILE A 52 -2.22 13.38 12.96
CA ILE A 52 -0.82 13.37 12.54
C ILE A 52 0.10 13.67 13.74
N ASN A 53 -0.25 14.67 14.56
CA ASN A 53 0.53 15.05 15.75
C ASN A 53 0.51 14.00 16.86
N GLU A 54 -0.62 13.34 17.06
CA GLU A 54 -0.79 12.32 18.11
C GLU A 54 -0.22 10.95 17.70
N THR A 55 0.23 10.80 16.45
CA THR A 55 0.80 9.53 15.98
C THR A 55 2.12 9.25 16.68
N VAL A 56 2.16 8.15 17.45
CA VAL A 56 3.37 7.70 18.14
C VAL A 56 4.28 7.00 17.15
N ILE A 57 5.45 7.59 16.88
CA ILE A 57 6.49 7.01 16.02
C ILE A 57 7.45 6.19 16.90
N PRO A 58 7.55 4.86 16.73
CA PRO A 58 8.52 4.05 17.45
C PRO A 58 9.95 4.51 17.18
N GLN A 59 10.78 4.66 18.20
CA GLN A 59 12.15 5.20 18.05
C GLN A 59 13.14 4.21 17.39
N THR A 60 12.83 2.92 17.39
CA THR A 60 13.70 1.86 16.89
C THR A 60 12.93 0.88 16.01
N GLY A 61 13.64 0.23 15.08
CA GLY A 61 13.09 -0.82 14.22
C GLY A 61 12.57 -0.33 12.87
N LYS A 62 12.18 -1.28 12.01
CA LYS A 62 11.63 -1.02 10.68
C LYS A 62 10.15 -0.67 10.78
N ILE A 63 9.79 0.54 10.36
CA ILE A 63 8.42 1.07 10.50
C ILE A 63 7.84 1.50 9.16
N ILE A 64 6.54 1.27 8.98
CA ILE A 64 5.76 1.78 7.84
C ILE A 64 4.90 2.92 8.35
N LEU A 65 5.21 4.14 7.92
CA LEU A 65 4.58 5.38 8.38
C LEU A 65 3.53 5.88 7.38
N PRO A 66 2.42 6.48 7.84
CA PRO A 66 1.52 7.20 6.96
C PRO A 66 2.27 8.33 6.23
N LEU A 67 2.00 8.51 4.94
CA LEU A 67 2.63 9.55 4.12
C LEU A 67 2.56 10.94 4.78
N SER A 68 1.39 11.29 5.28
CA SER A 68 1.11 12.57 5.93
C SER A 68 1.93 12.79 7.21
N VAL A 69 2.21 11.74 7.98
CA VAL A 69 3.09 11.78 9.17
C VAL A 69 4.54 11.94 8.74
N TYR A 70 4.97 11.22 7.70
CA TYR A 70 6.32 11.37 7.16
C TYR A 70 6.60 12.81 6.70
N LEU A 71 5.68 13.40 5.93
CA LEU A 71 5.84 14.76 5.40
C LEU A 71 6.01 15.80 6.51
N LYS A 72 5.33 15.63 7.65
CA LYS A 72 5.40 16.56 8.80
C LYS A 72 6.68 16.39 9.62
N ASN A 73 7.18 15.16 9.74
CA ASN A 73 8.36 14.82 10.53
C ASN A 73 9.61 14.58 9.68
N HIS A 74 9.61 15.03 8.42
CA HIS A 74 10.62 14.73 7.41
C HIS A 74 12.05 14.91 7.92
N ASP A 75 12.39 16.10 8.42
CA ASP A 75 13.75 16.45 8.88
C ASP A 75 14.25 15.53 10.01
N ALA A 76 13.35 15.17 10.95
CA ALA A 76 13.69 14.32 12.09
C ALA A 76 13.91 12.85 11.68
N LEU A 77 13.30 12.42 10.56
CA LEU A 77 13.30 11.04 10.11
C LEU A 77 14.40 10.73 9.07
N GLN A 78 15.05 11.74 8.50
CA GLN A 78 16.09 11.59 7.47
C GLN A 78 17.22 10.61 7.84
N ALA A 79 17.67 10.62 9.10
CA ALA A 79 18.71 9.69 9.55
C ALA A 79 18.26 8.23 9.46
N ARG A 80 16.99 7.95 9.75
CA ARG A 80 16.41 6.60 9.72
C ARG A 80 16.03 6.16 8.32
N VAL A 81 15.61 7.10 7.45
CA VAL A 81 15.45 6.84 6.01
C VAL A 81 16.76 6.34 5.42
N LYS A 82 17.88 6.99 5.72
CA LYS A 82 19.22 6.56 5.27
C LYS A 82 19.63 5.16 5.78
N ASN A 83 19.13 4.77 6.94
CA ASN A 83 19.36 3.43 7.51
C ASN A 83 18.38 2.37 6.98
N ASN A 84 17.50 2.71 6.01
CA ASN A 84 16.45 1.82 5.49
C ASN A 84 15.47 1.32 6.57
N GLU A 85 15.24 2.11 7.61
CA GLU A 85 14.30 1.78 8.69
C GLU A 85 12.90 2.34 8.47
N ILE A 86 12.73 3.21 7.48
CA ILE A 86 11.47 3.89 7.21
C ILE A 86 10.94 3.48 5.85
N ALA A 87 9.72 2.98 5.86
CA ALA A 87 8.87 2.76 4.72
C ALA A 87 7.63 3.64 4.83
N LEU A 88 6.95 3.85 3.71
CA LEU A 88 5.75 4.67 3.67
C LEU A 88 4.53 3.81 3.38
N TRP A 89 3.40 4.16 3.97
CA TRP A 89 2.11 3.74 3.46
C TRP A 89 1.28 4.93 2.98
N VAL A 90 0.57 4.72 1.88
CA VAL A 90 -0.18 5.73 1.14
C VAL A 90 -1.58 5.21 0.90
N ALA A 91 -2.61 6.00 1.19
CA ALA A 91 -3.98 5.63 0.88
C ALA A 91 -4.26 5.80 -0.63
N THR A 92 -5.19 5.02 -1.16
CA THR A 92 -5.59 5.07 -2.59
C THR A 92 -6.09 6.44 -3.09
N HIS A 93 -6.45 7.35 -2.19
CA HIS A 93 -6.94 8.69 -2.52
C HIS A 93 -5.89 9.80 -2.31
N GLU A 94 -4.74 9.48 -1.74
CA GLU A 94 -3.64 10.44 -1.55
C GLU A 94 -2.83 10.60 -2.84
N THR A 95 -2.26 11.79 -3.04
CA THR A 95 -1.33 12.06 -4.14
C THR A 95 0.12 12.05 -3.64
N LEU A 96 1.04 11.69 -4.52
CA LEU A 96 2.49 11.63 -4.22
C LEU A 96 3.23 12.93 -4.56
N ASP A 97 2.53 13.96 -5.04
CA ASP A 97 3.17 15.17 -5.56
C ASP A 97 3.97 15.91 -4.48
N THR A 98 3.44 15.97 -3.26
CA THR A 98 4.12 16.56 -2.09
C THR A 98 5.36 15.77 -1.69
N LEU A 99 5.29 14.44 -1.74
CA LEU A 99 6.45 13.58 -1.49
C LEU A 99 7.54 13.83 -2.52
N LEU A 100 7.20 13.90 -3.80
CA LEU A 100 8.16 14.06 -4.90
C LEU A 100 8.77 15.46 -4.95
N ALA A 101 8.07 16.47 -4.42
CA ALA A 101 8.61 17.80 -4.24
C ALA A 101 9.71 17.84 -3.16
N LEU A 102 9.56 17.02 -2.12
CA LEU A 102 10.46 16.96 -0.97
C LEU A 102 11.61 15.97 -1.18
N GLU A 103 11.29 14.79 -1.72
CA GLU A 103 12.20 13.70 -2.02
C GLU A 103 12.29 13.51 -3.54
N LYS A 104 13.45 13.88 -4.11
CA LYS A 104 13.67 13.73 -5.56
C LYS A 104 13.75 12.28 -6.01
N ASP A 105 14.17 11.37 -5.12
CA ASP A 105 14.26 9.94 -5.40
C ASP A 105 13.38 9.15 -4.44
N ILE A 106 12.33 8.54 -4.98
CA ILE A 106 11.42 7.68 -4.23
C ILE A 106 12.04 6.32 -3.86
N ASN A 107 13.16 5.95 -4.49
CA ASN A 107 13.85 4.68 -4.23
C ASN A 107 14.69 4.69 -2.93
N ILE A 108 14.73 5.80 -2.20
CA ILE A 108 15.27 5.85 -0.83
C ILE A 108 14.44 5.00 0.14
N PHE A 109 13.16 4.79 -0.16
CA PHE A 109 12.29 3.96 0.66
C PHE A 109 12.42 2.50 0.23
N PRO A 110 12.82 1.57 1.12
CA PRO A 110 12.91 0.15 0.80
C PRO A 110 11.53 -0.47 0.52
N LEU A 111 10.46 0.16 1.01
CA LEU A 111 9.09 -0.32 0.84
C LEU A 111 8.10 0.85 0.77
N ILE A 112 7.14 0.72 -0.14
CA ILE A 112 5.94 1.56 -0.18
C ILE A 112 4.73 0.62 -0.09
N ALA A 113 3.86 0.86 0.87
CA ALA A 113 2.62 0.13 1.04
C ALA A 113 1.42 0.97 0.58
N VAL A 114 0.50 0.40 -0.19
CA VAL A 114 -0.73 1.06 -0.62
C VAL A 114 -1.88 0.52 0.21
N TYR A 115 -2.53 1.41 0.97
CA TYR A 115 -3.66 1.10 1.82
C TYR A 115 -4.97 1.17 1.04
N VAL A 116 -5.74 0.09 1.09
CA VAL A 116 -7.07 -0.01 0.51
C VAL A 116 -8.11 -0.03 1.62
N GLU A 117 -8.94 1.01 1.69
CA GLU A 117 -10.05 1.06 2.67
C GLU A 117 -11.15 0.04 2.31
N ARG A 118 -11.46 -0.10 1.02
CA ARG A 118 -12.51 -0.99 0.50
C ARG A 118 -12.05 -1.66 -0.77
N PHE A 119 -12.27 -2.97 -0.89
CA PHE A 119 -11.84 -3.75 -2.06
C PHE A 119 -12.37 -3.24 -3.42
N GLN A 120 -13.47 -2.49 -3.40
CA GLN A 120 -14.10 -1.92 -4.60
C GLN A 120 -13.30 -0.73 -5.16
N ASP A 121 -12.35 -0.20 -4.40
CA ASP A 121 -11.51 0.90 -4.85
C ASP A 121 -10.43 0.42 -5.82
N GLY A 122 -10.69 0.62 -7.12
CA GLY A 122 -9.76 0.27 -8.20
C GLY A 122 -8.55 1.20 -8.33
N ARG A 123 -8.45 2.30 -7.56
CA ARG A 123 -7.34 3.25 -7.68
C ARG A 123 -5.99 2.63 -7.33
N ILE A 124 -5.97 1.57 -6.52
CA ILE A 124 -4.74 0.82 -6.20
C ILE A 124 -4.01 0.33 -7.47
N PHE A 125 -4.74 -0.13 -8.49
CA PHE A 125 -4.14 -0.61 -9.74
C PHE A 125 -3.45 0.52 -10.51
N THR A 126 -4.11 1.68 -10.61
CA THR A 126 -3.56 2.87 -11.24
C THR A 126 -2.34 3.38 -10.46
N LEU A 127 -2.43 3.44 -9.12
CA LEU A 127 -1.36 3.91 -8.27
C LEU A 127 -0.11 3.02 -8.37
N GLY A 128 -0.28 1.69 -8.32
CA GLY A 128 0.83 0.75 -8.49
C GLY A 128 1.50 0.87 -9.86
N ASN A 129 0.69 1.01 -10.92
CA ASN A 129 1.22 1.21 -12.26
C ASN A 129 1.99 2.53 -12.38
N LEU A 130 1.47 3.63 -11.81
CA LEU A 130 2.17 4.92 -11.78
C LEU A 130 3.48 4.86 -11.01
N LEU A 131 3.50 4.17 -9.85
CA LEU A 131 4.71 3.96 -9.05
C LEU A 131 5.80 3.25 -9.86
N ARG A 132 5.47 2.19 -10.60
CA ARG A 132 6.47 1.46 -11.40
C ARG A 132 6.87 2.18 -12.70
N THR A 133 5.94 2.85 -13.36
CA THR A 133 6.17 3.43 -14.70
C THR A 133 6.63 4.88 -14.66
N ARG A 134 5.86 5.76 -14.02
CA ARG A 134 6.12 7.21 -13.98
C ARG A 134 7.16 7.56 -12.93
N TYR A 135 7.00 7.01 -11.72
CA TYR A 135 7.89 7.30 -10.59
C TYR A 135 9.08 6.35 -10.50
N GLN A 136 9.12 5.31 -11.35
CA GLN A 136 10.23 4.37 -11.48
C GLN A 136 10.67 3.76 -10.12
N PHE A 137 9.71 3.49 -9.24
CA PHE A 137 9.95 2.85 -7.96
C PHE A 137 10.32 1.38 -8.16
N LYS A 138 11.49 0.97 -7.66
CA LYS A 138 12.09 -0.35 -7.91
C LYS A 138 12.01 -1.29 -6.72
N ASN A 139 11.82 -0.75 -5.52
CA ASN A 139 11.81 -1.54 -4.29
C ASN A 139 10.43 -2.20 -4.06
N THR A 140 10.19 -2.69 -2.85
CA THR A 140 8.99 -3.47 -2.53
C THR A 140 7.74 -2.60 -2.54
N LEU A 141 6.75 -3.01 -3.34
CA LEU A 141 5.43 -2.39 -3.41
C LEU A 141 4.39 -3.32 -2.78
N ARG A 142 3.93 -2.96 -1.59
CA ARG A 142 3.03 -3.77 -0.76
C ARG A 142 1.58 -3.33 -0.91
N ALA A 143 0.64 -4.25 -1.10
CA ALA A 143 -0.79 -3.99 -0.97
C ALA A 143 -1.29 -4.45 0.41
N PHE A 144 -2.09 -3.64 1.10
CA PHE A 144 -2.66 -4.01 2.40
C PHE A 144 -4.01 -3.31 2.65
N GLY A 145 -4.74 -3.78 3.68
CA GLY A 145 -6.08 -3.32 4.00
C GLY A 145 -7.13 -4.32 3.50
N ASP A 146 -8.16 -3.81 2.83
CA ASP A 146 -9.26 -4.63 2.28
C ASP A 146 -8.95 -5.11 0.86
N VAL A 147 -7.90 -5.94 0.72
CA VAL A 147 -7.46 -6.51 -0.56
C VAL A 147 -8.05 -7.91 -0.74
N LEU A 148 -8.74 -8.15 -1.85
CA LEU A 148 -9.29 -9.46 -2.17
C LEU A 148 -8.26 -10.37 -2.82
N GLN A 149 -8.32 -11.65 -2.48
CA GLN A 149 -7.53 -12.72 -3.09
C GLN A 149 -7.63 -12.72 -4.63
N ASP A 150 -8.83 -12.56 -5.17
CA ASP A 150 -9.06 -12.58 -6.62
C ASP A 150 -8.42 -11.39 -7.35
N GLN A 151 -8.06 -10.34 -6.63
CA GLN A 151 -7.40 -9.16 -7.18
C GLN A 151 -5.87 -9.31 -7.27
N LEU A 152 -5.27 -10.27 -6.56
CA LEU A 152 -3.82 -10.38 -6.41
C LEU A 152 -3.10 -10.57 -7.75
N PHE A 153 -3.65 -11.40 -8.63
CA PHE A 153 -3.12 -11.57 -9.99
C PHE A 153 -3.05 -10.23 -10.74
N TYR A 154 -4.11 -9.43 -10.69
CA TYR A 154 -4.15 -8.13 -11.37
C TYR A 154 -3.25 -7.10 -10.70
N LEU A 155 -3.12 -7.14 -9.37
CA LEU A 155 -2.20 -6.28 -8.62
C LEU A 155 -0.75 -6.57 -9.00
N LYS A 156 -0.38 -7.85 -9.13
CA LYS A 156 0.94 -8.25 -9.65
C LYS A 156 1.22 -7.61 -11.01
N ARG A 157 0.24 -7.66 -11.91
CA ARG A 157 0.34 -7.07 -13.25
C ARG A 157 0.42 -5.55 -13.24
N SER A 158 -0.18 -4.89 -12.25
CA SER A 158 -0.03 -3.46 -12.00
C SER A 158 1.30 -3.09 -11.34
N GLY A 159 2.09 -4.07 -10.87
CA GLY A 159 3.44 -3.84 -10.36
C GLY A 159 3.64 -4.11 -8.87
N PHE A 160 2.64 -4.63 -8.16
CA PHE A 160 2.80 -5.05 -6.76
C PHE A 160 3.62 -6.34 -6.68
N ASP A 161 4.44 -6.45 -5.64
CA ASP A 161 5.24 -7.64 -5.35
C ASP A 161 5.06 -8.13 -3.91
N SER A 162 4.39 -7.37 -3.04
CA SER A 162 4.10 -7.75 -1.67
C SER A 162 2.62 -7.58 -1.34
N TYR A 163 2.05 -8.50 -0.58
CA TYR A 163 0.63 -8.51 -0.23
C TYR A 163 0.46 -8.91 1.22
N LEU A 164 -0.09 -8.01 2.04
CA LEU A 164 -0.45 -8.30 3.41
C LEU A 164 -1.93 -8.69 3.45
N ILE A 165 -2.18 -9.99 3.63
CA ILE A 165 -3.52 -10.57 3.65
C ILE A 165 -4.18 -10.26 5.00
N LYS A 166 -5.45 -9.85 4.95
CA LYS A 166 -6.21 -9.52 6.15
C LYS A 166 -6.37 -10.75 7.05
N THR A 167 -6.27 -10.54 8.35
CA THR A 167 -6.53 -11.59 9.35
C THR A 167 -7.92 -12.21 9.14
N GLY A 168 -8.00 -13.54 9.19
CA GLY A 168 -9.22 -14.30 8.89
C GLY A 168 -9.38 -14.75 7.43
N LYS A 169 -8.45 -14.38 6.54
CA LYS A 169 -8.29 -14.97 5.20
C LYS A 169 -7.10 -15.94 5.18
N ASP A 170 -7.12 -16.91 4.26
CA ASP A 170 -6.02 -17.88 4.10
C ASP A 170 -4.97 -17.35 3.12
N ALA A 171 -3.77 -17.08 3.64
CA ALA A 171 -2.64 -16.62 2.84
C ALA A 171 -2.15 -17.67 1.83
N ASN A 172 -2.35 -18.96 2.08
CA ASN A 172 -1.98 -20.02 1.15
C ASN A 172 -2.91 -20.05 -0.06
N GLU A 173 -4.21 -19.83 0.16
CA GLU A 173 -5.17 -19.68 -0.94
C GLU A 173 -4.87 -18.41 -1.74
N ALA A 174 -4.61 -17.30 -1.04
CA ALA A 174 -4.17 -16.05 -1.65
C ALA A 174 -2.93 -16.22 -2.54
N LEU A 175 -1.93 -17.00 -2.09
CA LEU A 175 -0.74 -17.32 -2.87
C LEU A 175 -1.07 -18.09 -4.15
N LYS A 176 -2.02 -19.02 -4.11
CA LYS A 176 -2.48 -19.73 -5.32
C LYS A 176 -3.16 -18.78 -6.32
N ALA A 177 -3.90 -17.78 -5.83
CA ALA A 177 -4.58 -16.82 -6.71
C ALA A 177 -3.63 -15.92 -7.52
N LEU A 178 -2.36 -15.79 -7.11
CA LEU A 178 -1.33 -15.12 -7.93
C LEU A 178 -1.00 -15.87 -9.22
N GLN A 179 -1.43 -17.13 -9.35
CA GLN A 179 -1.19 -18.00 -10.50
C GLN A 179 -2.47 -18.35 -11.27
N SER A 180 -3.57 -17.62 -11.04
CA SER A 180 -4.87 -17.89 -11.69
C SER A 180 -4.82 -17.89 -13.22
N PHE A 181 -3.88 -17.16 -13.84
CA PHE A 181 -3.70 -17.14 -15.29
C PHE A 181 -2.22 -17.26 -15.67
N SER A 182 -1.95 -18.04 -16.72
CA SER A 182 -0.60 -18.35 -17.19
C SER A 182 -0.11 -17.34 -18.24
N ASP A 183 -0.93 -17.06 -19.25
CA ASP A 183 -0.56 -16.24 -20.40
C ASP A 183 -1.56 -15.09 -20.62
N PRO A 184 -1.38 -13.98 -19.89
CA PRO A 184 -2.24 -12.83 -20.08
C PRO A 184 -2.06 -12.21 -21.47
N TYR A 185 -3.17 -12.03 -22.19
CA TYR A 185 -3.14 -11.53 -23.57
C TYR A 185 -2.40 -10.19 -23.76
N GLN A 186 -2.67 -9.23 -22.88
CA GLN A 186 -2.11 -7.87 -22.91
C GLN A 186 -0.75 -7.80 -22.22
N GLY A 187 0.11 -6.86 -22.62
CA GLY A 187 1.28 -6.48 -21.84
C GLY A 187 0.87 -5.69 -20.58
N ALA A 188 1.72 -5.72 -19.56
CA ALA A 188 1.56 -5.02 -18.29
C ALA A 188 2.94 -4.74 -17.66
N VAL A 189 2.98 -4.29 -16.40
CA VAL A 189 4.24 -3.95 -15.71
C VAL A 189 5.11 -5.18 -15.49
N ASP A 190 4.50 -6.33 -15.22
CA ASP A 190 5.18 -7.60 -15.00
C ASP A 190 5.71 -8.22 -16.30
N VAL A 191 4.90 -8.20 -17.35
CA VAL A 191 5.24 -8.71 -18.69
C VAL A 191 4.94 -7.65 -19.73
N LYS A 192 5.97 -6.93 -20.19
CA LYS A 192 5.80 -5.78 -21.10
C LYS A 192 5.20 -6.16 -22.44
N GLU A 193 5.57 -7.32 -22.98
CA GLU A 193 5.16 -7.73 -24.31
C GLU A 193 3.85 -8.53 -24.29
N PRO A 194 2.87 -8.19 -25.14
CA PRO A 194 1.64 -8.95 -25.24
C PRO A 194 1.89 -10.34 -25.85
N VAL A 195 0.99 -11.29 -25.57
CA VAL A 195 1.13 -12.71 -25.97
C VAL A 195 1.34 -12.88 -27.48
N TRP A 196 0.65 -12.10 -28.32
CA TRP A 196 0.75 -12.22 -29.77
C TRP A 196 2.11 -11.79 -30.35
N LYS A 197 2.95 -11.08 -29.59
CA LYS A 197 4.35 -10.84 -29.96
C LYS A 197 5.29 -11.94 -29.47
N ARG A 198 4.90 -12.67 -28.42
CA ARG A 198 5.70 -13.73 -27.79
C ARG A 198 5.50 -15.09 -28.46
N ILE A 199 4.31 -15.33 -29.03
CA ILE A 199 4.00 -16.57 -29.74
C ILE A 199 4.26 -16.39 -31.22
N VAL A 200 5.23 -17.14 -31.76
CA VAL A 200 5.42 -17.28 -33.21
C VAL A 200 4.30 -18.16 -33.74
N ARG A 201 3.42 -17.60 -34.57
CA ARG A 201 2.42 -18.40 -35.30
C ARG A 201 3.11 -19.00 -36.52
N SER A 202 3.23 -20.33 -36.54
CA SER A 202 3.62 -21.12 -37.71
C SER A 202 2.52 -21.19 -38.75
#